data_AF-A0A3P8VTK9-F1
#
_entry.id   AF-A0A3P8VTK9-F1
#
_cell.length_a   1.000
_cell.length_b   1.000
_cell.length_c   1.000
_cell.angle_alpha   90.00
_cell.angle_beta   90.00
_cell.angle_gamma   90.00
#
_symmetry.space_group_name_H-M   'P 1'
#
loop_
_entity.id
_entity.type
_entity.pdbx_description
1 polymer ?
#
loop_
_entity_poly.entity_id
_entity_poly.type
_entity_poly.pdbx_seq_one_letter_code
_entity_poly.pdbx_strand_id
1 'polypeptide(L)'
;MEPKKEMHRLGSVLVTVFVLCLQLNLAVTGDCPADGRTWVPFQDKCYHFVHGEEDSIKSYTFERAKSLCQGFGLLTILSAEENDFVIKYSPQVWKGNVNVWLGMYYDTDSENMCWLHDEAPVRYTNWEDSSSPSDLVPVDTCVALHSNTGKWENISCLDEVENGVICKTDQKTETKPKSNALLSALVILSVVAIVGISAVIWFLHQRHNIGSTIMTAFEYHPPFRVLNSDQSYLVEAEETDTVP
;
A
#
# COMPACT_ATOMS: atom_id res chain seq x y z
N MET A 1 -27.80 33.44 -14.58
CA MET A 1 -28.49 32.42 -13.76
C MET A 1 -27.66 31.14 -13.82
N GLU A 2 -26.52 31.13 -13.12
CA GLU A 2 -25.42 30.17 -13.39
C GLU A 2 -24.71 29.46 -12.21
N PRO A 3 -25.05 29.65 -10.91
CA PRO A 3 -24.21 29.12 -9.82
C PRO A 3 -24.24 27.58 -9.70
N LYS A 4 -25.28 26.92 -10.22
CA LYS A 4 -25.47 25.47 -10.05
C LYS A 4 -24.51 24.62 -10.90
N LYS A 5 -24.06 25.14 -12.06
CA LYS A 5 -23.24 24.39 -13.02
C LYS A 5 -21.77 24.30 -12.59
N GLU A 6 -21.26 25.38 -11.99
CA GLU A 6 -19.93 25.45 -11.37
C GLU A 6 -19.80 24.48 -10.19
N MET A 7 -20.77 24.48 -9.27
CA MET A 7 -20.73 23.63 -8.07
C MET A 7 -20.74 22.13 -8.38
N HIS A 8 -21.45 21.69 -9.43
CA HIS A 8 -21.39 20.30 -9.89
C HIS A 8 -20.05 19.94 -10.57
N ARG A 9 -19.40 20.87 -11.28
CA ARG A 9 -18.05 20.65 -11.84
C ARG A 9 -17.01 20.53 -10.74
N LEU A 10 -17.04 21.43 -9.75
CA LEU A 10 -16.10 21.45 -8.65
C LEU A 10 -16.16 20.15 -7.82
N GLY A 11 -17.37 19.68 -7.50
CA GLY A 11 -17.56 18.40 -6.81
C GLY A 11 -17.01 17.19 -7.58
N SER A 12 -17.20 17.14 -8.91
CA SER A 12 -16.67 16.07 -9.76
C SER A 12 -15.13 16.05 -9.80
N VAL A 13 -14.50 17.23 -9.88
CA VAL A 13 -13.03 17.34 -9.86
C VAL A 13 -12.48 16.93 -8.49
N LEU A 14 -13.09 17.38 -7.38
CA LEU A 14 -12.67 16.97 -6.03
C LEU A 14 -12.77 15.46 -5.83
N VAL A 15 -13.85 14.81 -6.28
CA VAL A 15 -13.99 13.34 -6.19
C VAL A 15 -12.92 12.64 -7.03
N THR A 16 -12.64 13.11 -8.24
CA THR A 16 -11.60 12.51 -9.10
C THR A 16 -10.21 12.64 -8.48
N VAL A 17 -9.87 13.81 -7.93
CA VAL A 17 -8.59 14.05 -7.22
C VAL A 17 -8.50 13.22 -5.95
N PHE A 18 -9.57 13.10 -5.16
CA PHE A 18 -9.59 12.30 -3.95
C PHE A 18 -9.41 10.80 -4.24
N VAL A 19 -10.05 10.30 -5.30
CA VAL A 19 -9.85 8.93 -5.80
C VAL A 19 -8.41 8.73 -6.29
N LEU A 20 -7.84 9.67 -7.05
CA LEU A 20 -6.43 9.58 -7.48
C LEU A 20 -5.46 9.55 -6.29
N CYS A 21 -5.68 10.36 -5.24
CA CYS A 21 -4.88 10.32 -4.01
C CYS A 21 -5.06 8.99 -3.25
N LEU A 22 -6.26 8.43 -3.17
CA LEU A 22 -6.51 7.12 -2.58
C LEU A 22 -5.79 6.00 -3.34
N GLN A 23 -5.68 6.08 -4.67
CA GLN A 23 -4.95 5.12 -5.51
C GLN A 23 -3.42 5.30 -5.46
N LEU A 24 -2.93 6.50 -5.10
CA LEU A 24 -1.51 6.77 -4.90
C LEU A 24 -0.95 6.11 -3.62
N ASN A 25 -1.80 5.91 -2.61
CA ASN A 25 -1.48 5.17 -1.38
C ASN A 25 -1.39 3.64 -1.56
N LEU A 26 -1.33 3.13 -2.80
CA LEU A 26 -1.02 1.72 -3.04
C LEU A 26 0.42 1.45 -2.61
N ALA A 27 0.56 0.97 -1.37
CA ALA A 27 1.81 0.62 -0.72
C ALA A 27 2.66 -0.22 -1.67
N VAL A 28 3.86 0.28 -1.98
CA VAL A 28 4.87 -0.50 -2.71
C VAL A 28 5.41 -1.50 -1.70
N THR A 29 4.81 -2.68 -1.66
CA THR A 29 5.36 -3.83 -0.94
C THR A 29 6.72 -4.15 -1.55
N GLY A 30 7.79 -3.98 -0.78
CA GLY A 30 9.11 -4.41 -1.23
C GLY A 30 9.24 -5.93 -1.12
N ASP A 31 10.11 -6.51 -1.94
CA ASP A 31 10.38 -7.94 -1.93
C ASP A 31 11.63 -8.23 -1.04
N CYS A 32 11.61 -9.31 -0.28
CA CYS A 32 12.79 -9.78 0.46
C CYS A 32 13.81 -10.46 -0.48
N PRO A 33 15.10 -10.54 -0.11
CA PRO A 33 16.12 -11.14 -0.97
C PRO A 33 15.80 -12.61 -1.31
N ALA A 34 15.88 -12.95 -2.61
CA ALA A 34 15.74 -14.32 -3.09
C ALA A 34 17.13 -14.99 -3.24
N ASP A 35 17.92 -14.99 -2.17
CA ASP A 35 19.30 -15.49 -2.13
C ASP A 35 19.43 -16.95 -1.65
N GLY A 36 18.31 -17.67 -1.54
CA GLY A 36 18.22 -19.05 -1.04
C GLY A 36 18.03 -19.14 0.48
N ARG A 37 18.06 -18.02 1.21
CA ARG A 37 17.69 -17.97 2.64
C ARG A 37 16.18 -17.82 2.80
N THR A 38 15.63 -18.35 3.89
CA THR A 38 14.24 -18.10 4.29
C THR A 38 14.14 -16.75 4.99
N TRP A 39 13.70 -15.73 4.27
CA TRP A 39 13.44 -14.39 4.83
C TRP A 39 11.98 -14.23 5.25
N VAL A 40 11.79 -13.61 6.41
CA VAL A 40 10.48 -13.29 7.00
C VAL A 40 10.24 -11.78 6.85
N PRO A 41 9.24 -11.33 6.08
CA PRO A 41 8.92 -9.91 5.97
C PRO A 41 8.19 -9.41 7.21
N PHE A 42 8.60 -8.27 7.74
CA PHE A 42 7.84 -7.51 8.74
C PHE A 42 8.06 -6.01 8.53
N GLN A 43 6.95 -5.27 8.43
CA GLN A 43 6.91 -3.86 8.01
C GLN A 43 7.63 -3.65 6.66
N ASP A 44 8.65 -2.79 6.60
CA ASP A 44 9.50 -2.51 5.42
C ASP A 44 10.83 -3.29 5.44
N LYS A 45 11.00 -4.23 6.39
CA LYS A 45 12.23 -4.99 6.61
C LYS A 45 12.03 -6.50 6.35
N CYS A 46 13.16 -7.20 6.31
CA CYS A 46 13.28 -8.65 6.13
C CYS A 46 14.20 -9.23 7.19
N TYR A 47 13.80 -10.35 7.79
CA TYR A 47 14.51 -10.99 8.90
C TYR A 47 14.82 -12.44 8.55
N HIS A 48 16.08 -12.86 8.69
CA HIS A 48 16.50 -14.24 8.50
C HIS A 48 16.98 -14.81 9.83
N PHE A 49 16.18 -15.71 10.40
CA PHE A 49 16.49 -16.44 11.63
C PHE A 49 17.39 -17.62 11.26
N VAL A 50 18.65 -17.60 11.73
CA VAL A 50 19.62 -18.65 11.39
C VAL A 50 19.28 -19.92 12.17
N HIS A 51 19.07 -21.03 11.46
CA HIS A 51 18.75 -22.32 12.05
C HIS A 51 19.66 -23.44 11.54
N GLY A 52 19.66 -24.56 12.25
CA GLY A 52 20.34 -25.78 11.84
C GLY A 52 19.58 -26.59 10.78
N GLU A 53 20.07 -27.80 10.56
CA GLU A 53 19.33 -28.86 9.90
C GLU A 53 18.36 -29.48 10.93
N GLU A 54 17.13 -29.80 10.53
CA GLU A 54 16.07 -30.43 11.35
C GLU A 54 15.78 -29.75 12.71
N ASP A 55 15.20 -28.54 12.68
CA ASP A 55 14.68 -27.78 13.85
C ASP A 55 15.66 -27.57 15.03
N SER A 56 16.94 -27.89 14.84
CA SER A 56 17.96 -27.80 15.87
C SER A 56 18.41 -26.36 16.06
N ILE A 57 18.48 -25.94 17.33
CA ILE A 57 19.04 -24.64 17.70
C ILE A 57 20.52 -24.65 17.34
N LYS A 58 20.94 -23.69 16.51
CA LYS A 58 22.35 -23.34 16.36
C LYS A 58 22.56 -21.97 16.98
N SER A 59 23.11 -22.01 18.19
CA SER A 59 23.72 -20.87 18.86
C SER A 59 25.08 -20.59 18.22
N TYR A 60 25.55 -19.36 18.29
CA TYR A 60 26.88 -18.95 17.84
C TYR A 60 27.45 -17.86 18.74
N THR A 61 28.78 -17.73 18.81
CA THR A 61 29.45 -16.57 19.42
C THR A 61 29.12 -15.27 18.67
N PHE A 62 29.27 -14.12 19.32
CA PHE A 62 28.96 -12.81 18.71
C PHE A 62 29.79 -12.50 17.46
N GLU A 63 31.08 -12.85 17.44
CA GLU A 63 31.92 -12.70 16.25
C GLU A 63 31.39 -13.54 15.09
N ARG A 64 30.97 -14.78 15.36
CA ARG A 64 30.39 -15.65 14.35
C ARG A 64 29.02 -15.15 13.87
N ALA A 65 28.21 -14.56 14.76
CA ALA A 65 26.95 -13.91 14.39
C ALA A 65 27.17 -12.76 13.39
N LYS A 66 28.15 -11.87 13.65
CA LYS A 66 28.55 -10.81 12.72
C LYS A 66 28.97 -11.36 11.35
N SER A 67 29.75 -12.45 11.33
CA SER A 67 30.16 -13.13 10.10
C SER A 67 28.99 -13.75 9.31
N LEU A 68 28.01 -14.35 9.98
CA LEU A 68 26.84 -14.97 9.33
C LEU A 68 25.91 -13.93 8.66
N CYS A 69 25.81 -12.74 9.27
CA CYS A 69 25.04 -11.62 8.74
C CYS A 69 25.84 -10.68 7.84
N GLN A 70 27.09 -11.01 7.46
CA GLN A 70 27.90 -10.18 6.57
C GLN A 70 27.18 -9.93 5.22
N GLY A 71 27.13 -8.67 4.80
CA GLY A 71 26.34 -8.20 3.64
C GLY A 71 24.90 -7.78 4.00
N PHE A 72 24.50 -7.96 5.26
CA PHE A 72 23.25 -7.52 5.86
C PHE A 72 23.56 -6.89 7.25
N GLY A 73 22.54 -6.55 8.03
CA GLY A 73 22.68 -6.19 9.44
C GLY A 73 22.53 -7.41 10.35
N LEU A 74 23.19 -7.39 11.52
CA LEU A 74 22.76 -8.17 12.68
C LEU A 74 21.53 -7.46 13.31
N LEU A 75 20.66 -8.19 14.02
CA LEU A 75 19.38 -7.67 14.49
C LEU A 75 19.47 -6.32 15.23
N THR A 76 18.89 -5.28 14.64
CA THR A 76 18.58 -4.01 15.33
C THR A 76 17.10 -3.99 15.68
N ILE A 77 16.71 -3.38 16.81
CA ILE A 77 15.29 -3.27 17.21
C ILE A 77 14.95 -1.79 17.43
N LEU A 78 14.08 -1.25 16.58
CA LEU A 78 13.79 0.17 16.49
C LEU A 78 12.41 0.56 17.07
N SER A 79 11.55 -0.42 17.39
CA SER A 79 10.26 -0.20 18.03
C SER A 79 9.80 -1.39 18.88
N ALA A 80 8.77 -1.17 19.70
CA ALA A 80 8.16 -2.24 20.51
C ALA A 80 7.49 -3.32 19.64
N GLU A 81 6.87 -2.91 18.53
CA GLU A 81 6.22 -3.84 17.59
C GLU A 81 7.24 -4.75 16.89
N GLU A 82 8.45 -4.25 16.64
CA GLU A 82 9.57 -5.06 16.13
C GLU A 82 10.07 -6.04 17.20
N ASN A 83 10.21 -5.60 18.45
CA ASN A 83 10.59 -6.45 19.57
C ASN A 83 9.58 -7.61 19.76
N ASP A 84 8.29 -7.29 19.75
CA ASP A 84 7.17 -8.23 19.87
C ASP A 84 7.11 -9.21 18.68
N PHE A 85 7.41 -8.74 17.47
CA PHE A 85 7.52 -9.61 16.28
C PHE A 85 8.64 -10.65 16.46
N VAL A 86 9.84 -10.22 16.88
CA VAL A 86 10.98 -11.13 17.09
C VAL A 86 10.64 -12.23 18.10
N ILE A 87 10.16 -11.87 19.30
CA ILE A 87 9.84 -12.87 20.33
C ILE A 87 8.69 -13.80 19.95
N LYS A 88 7.71 -13.31 19.16
CA LYS A 88 6.59 -14.13 18.69
C LYS A 88 6.95 -15.06 17.55
N TYR A 89 7.98 -14.72 16.77
CA TYR A 89 8.45 -15.55 15.65
C TYR A 89 9.54 -16.55 16.05
N SER A 90 10.44 -16.22 16.98
CA SER A 90 11.53 -17.10 17.42
C SER A 90 11.10 -18.55 17.75
N PRO A 91 10.00 -18.82 18.49
CA PRO A 91 9.55 -20.19 18.79
C PRO A 91 9.04 -20.98 17.59
N GLN A 92 8.84 -20.34 16.42
CA GLN A 92 8.47 -21.00 15.16
C GLN A 92 9.69 -21.55 14.42
N VAL A 93 10.90 -21.10 14.79
CA VAL A 93 12.18 -21.48 14.16
C VAL A 93 13.04 -22.33 15.12
N TRP A 94 12.99 -22.02 16.41
CA TRP A 94 13.82 -22.65 17.44
C TRP A 94 12.98 -23.32 18.52
N LYS A 95 13.26 -24.60 18.82
CA LYS A 95 12.55 -25.37 19.85
C LYS A 95 13.07 -25.02 21.25
N GLY A 96 12.42 -24.06 21.89
CA GLY A 96 12.70 -23.65 23.27
C GLY A 96 12.89 -22.14 23.40
N ASN A 97 13.43 -21.71 24.54
CA ASN A 97 13.81 -20.31 24.74
C ASN A 97 15.28 -20.15 24.33
N VAL A 98 15.54 -19.24 23.38
CA VAL A 98 16.88 -18.99 22.83
C VAL A 98 17.10 -17.50 22.83
N ASN A 99 18.03 -17.05 23.66
CA ASN A 99 18.46 -15.66 23.65
C ASN A 99 19.06 -15.31 22.28
N VAL A 100 18.92 -14.07 21.83
CA VAL A 100 19.27 -13.63 20.47
C VAL A 100 20.27 -12.48 20.54
N TRP A 101 21.35 -12.54 19.77
CA TRP A 101 22.27 -11.41 19.65
C TRP A 101 21.60 -10.19 19.03
N LEU A 102 21.72 -9.04 19.70
CA LEU A 102 21.43 -7.74 19.12
C LEU A 102 22.71 -7.17 18.49
N GLY A 103 22.57 -6.50 17.36
CA GLY A 103 23.64 -5.83 16.63
C GLY A 103 24.09 -4.52 17.28
N MET A 104 24.39 -4.56 18.57
CA MET A 104 24.80 -3.40 19.38
C MET A 104 26.30 -3.49 19.72
N TYR A 105 26.89 -2.34 19.97
CA TYR A 105 28.21 -2.21 20.60
C TYR A 105 28.23 -0.97 21.50
N TYR A 106 29.11 -0.97 22.49
CA TYR A 106 29.38 0.23 23.29
C TYR A 106 30.40 1.11 22.56
N ASP A 107 30.00 2.34 22.23
CA ASP A 107 30.88 3.36 21.67
C ASP A 107 31.52 4.17 22.79
N THR A 108 32.85 4.10 22.89
CA THR A 108 33.64 4.82 23.90
C THR A 108 33.74 6.31 23.66
N ASP A 109 33.55 6.79 22.42
CA ASP A 109 33.67 8.22 22.09
C ASP A 109 32.38 8.98 22.42
N SER A 110 31.22 8.32 22.33
CA SER A 110 29.92 8.87 22.74
C SER A 110 29.42 8.39 24.10
N GLU A 111 30.15 7.49 24.77
CA GLU A 111 29.80 6.83 26.05
C GLU A 111 28.43 6.10 26.02
N ASN A 112 27.98 5.66 24.83
CA ASN A 112 26.62 5.15 24.59
C ASN A 112 26.59 3.85 23.79
N MET A 113 25.45 3.16 23.83
CA MET A 113 25.19 2.01 22.95
C MET A 113 24.75 2.48 21.56
N CYS A 114 25.40 1.92 20.53
CA CYS A 114 25.13 2.21 19.12
C CYS A 114 24.82 0.92 18.32
N TRP A 115 24.06 1.05 17.23
CA TRP A 115 23.81 -0.06 16.31
C TRP A 115 24.98 -0.26 15.33
N LEU A 116 25.42 -1.50 15.12
CA LEU A 116 26.55 -1.89 14.26
C LEU A 116 26.39 -1.52 12.78
N HIS A 117 25.16 -1.42 12.26
CA HIS A 117 24.92 -1.24 10.82
C HIS A 117 24.61 0.21 10.44
N ASP A 118 23.81 0.89 11.26
CA ASP A 118 23.30 2.23 10.96
C ASP A 118 24.15 3.34 11.61
N GLU A 119 25.12 2.98 12.46
CA GLU A 119 25.91 3.87 13.34
C GLU A 119 25.03 4.86 14.14
N ALA A 120 23.76 4.51 14.33
CA ALA A 120 22.73 5.36 14.89
C ALA A 120 22.59 5.12 16.40
N PRO A 121 22.42 6.20 17.21
CA PRO A 121 22.09 6.08 18.63
C PRO A 121 20.81 5.26 18.85
N VAL A 122 20.84 4.39 19.86
CA VAL A 122 19.73 3.51 20.21
C VAL A 122 18.56 4.34 20.78
N ARG A 123 17.46 4.44 20.02
CA ARG A 123 16.27 5.25 20.39
C ARG A 123 15.18 4.47 21.13
N TYR A 124 15.02 3.19 20.78
CA TYR A 124 14.14 2.26 21.48
C TYR A 124 15.01 1.34 22.33
N THR A 125 14.58 1.07 23.56
CA THR A 125 15.27 0.18 24.49
C THR A 125 14.23 -0.65 25.25
N ASN A 126 14.58 -1.91 25.55
CA ASN A 126 13.78 -2.76 26.43
C ASN A 126 14.66 -3.53 27.43
N TRP A 127 15.56 -2.82 28.11
CA TRP A 127 16.44 -3.38 29.13
C TRP A 127 15.68 -4.14 30.22
N GLU A 128 16.28 -5.23 30.71
CA GLU A 128 15.88 -5.88 31.96
C GLU A 128 16.18 -4.96 33.14
N ASP A 129 15.34 -4.93 34.18
CA ASP A 129 15.38 -3.87 35.21
C ASP A 129 16.70 -3.82 36.01
N SER A 130 17.49 -4.90 35.99
CA SER A 130 18.84 -5.00 36.60
C SER A 130 19.99 -4.54 35.69
N SER A 131 19.72 -4.26 34.41
CA SER A 131 20.74 -4.08 33.35
C SER A 131 20.95 -2.64 32.89
N SER A 132 20.35 -1.65 33.58
CA SER A 132 20.67 -0.23 33.41
C SER A 132 22.19 -0.02 33.40
N PRO A 133 22.75 0.81 32.49
CA PRO A 133 24.18 1.06 32.46
C PRO A 133 24.61 1.62 33.82
N SER A 134 25.30 0.78 34.59
CA SER A 134 26.18 1.26 35.64
C SER A 134 27.29 2.07 34.98
N ASP A 135 27.85 3.09 35.64
CA ASP A 135 28.81 4.06 35.06
C ASP A 135 30.14 3.46 34.51
N LEU A 136 30.24 2.13 34.45
CA LEU A 136 31.35 1.35 33.91
C LEU A 136 30.80 0.14 33.12
N VAL A 137 30.21 0.39 31.95
CA VAL A 137 29.98 -0.69 30.96
C VAL A 137 31.34 -1.03 30.33
N PRO A 138 31.84 -2.28 30.42
CA PRO A 138 33.09 -2.66 29.77
C PRO A 138 33.01 -2.48 28.24
N VAL A 139 34.12 -2.11 27.60
CA VAL A 139 34.19 -1.93 26.14
C VAL A 139 33.78 -3.22 25.41
N ASP A 140 34.13 -4.38 25.96
CA ASP A 140 33.77 -5.70 25.43
C ASP A 140 32.35 -6.15 25.85
N THR A 141 31.37 -5.23 25.87
CA THR A 141 29.96 -5.55 26.18
C THR A 141 29.14 -5.75 24.90
N CYS A 142 28.51 -6.91 24.82
CA CYS A 142 27.54 -7.31 23.82
C CYS A 142 26.13 -7.31 24.44
N VAL A 143 25.10 -7.35 23.60
CA VAL A 143 23.70 -7.32 24.06
C VAL A 143 22.93 -8.51 23.52
N ALA A 144 22.19 -9.19 24.40
CA ALA A 144 21.29 -10.27 24.04
C ALA A 144 19.84 -9.94 24.41
N LEU A 145 18.92 -10.25 23.51
CA LEU A 145 17.47 -10.25 23.77
C LEU A 145 17.05 -11.62 24.31
N HIS A 146 16.28 -11.63 25.38
CA HIS A 146 15.65 -12.81 25.97
C HIS A 146 14.35 -13.13 25.23
N SER A 147 14.28 -14.28 24.53
CA SER A 147 13.14 -14.56 23.63
C SER A 147 11.80 -14.80 24.31
N ASN A 148 11.79 -15.01 25.63
CA ASN A 148 10.62 -15.28 26.45
C ASN A 148 10.01 -14.02 27.09
N THR A 149 10.84 -13.01 27.41
CA THR A 149 10.41 -11.74 28.04
C THR A 149 10.47 -10.56 27.07
N GLY A 150 11.24 -10.68 25.99
CA GLY A 150 11.59 -9.58 25.10
C GLY A 150 12.55 -8.56 25.71
N LYS A 151 13.07 -8.83 26.91
CA LYS A 151 14.00 -7.96 27.63
C LYS A 151 15.44 -8.11 27.13
N TRP A 152 16.23 -7.05 27.27
CA TRP A 152 17.61 -7.00 26.81
C TRP A 152 18.58 -7.05 27.99
N GLU A 153 19.68 -7.77 27.84
CA GLU A 153 20.72 -7.97 28.85
C GLU A 153 22.10 -7.66 28.27
N ASN A 154 22.93 -6.97 29.07
CA ASN A 154 24.35 -6.73 28.78
C ASN A 154 25.16 -7.98 29.17
N ILE A 155 25.91 -8.54 28.24
CA ILE A 155 26.75 -9.73 28.44
C ILE A 155 28.14 -9.54 27.82
N SER A 156 29.15 -10.24 28.36
CA SER A 156 30.52 -10.20 27.86
C SER A 156 30.59 -10.71 26.41
N CYS A 157 31.27 -9.95 25.53
CA CYS A 157 31.63 -10.40 24.19
C CYS A 157 32.80 -11.41 24.18
N LEU A 158 33.59 -11.45 25.25
CA LEU A 158 34.81 -12.27 25.36
C LEU A 158 34.53 -13.68 25.86
N ASP A 159 33.40 -13.87 26.55
CA ASP A 159 32.97 -15.18 27.02
C ASP A 159 32.51 -16.01 25.82
N GLU A 160 32.77 -17.33 25.83
CA GLU A 160 32.31 -18.27 24.79
C GLU A 160 30.78 -18.53 24.85
N VAL A 161 30.00 -17.52 25.24
CA VAL A 161 28.55 -17.54 25.24
C VAL A 161 28.07 -17.58 23.79
N GLU A 162 27.09 -18.46 23.54
CA GLU A 162 26.47 -18.57 22.24
C GLU A 162 24.97 -18.24 22.32
N ASN A 163 24.49 -17.41 21.39
CA ASN A 163 23.09 -17.03 21.27
C ASN A 163 22.59 -17.26 19.84
N GLY A 164 21.27 -17.25 19.66
CA GLY A 164 20.62 -17.28 18.35
C GLY A 164 20.96 -16.04 17.52
N VAL A 165 20.89 -16.18 16.20
CA VAL A 165 21.31 -15.15 15.24
C VAL A 165 20.13 -14.82 14.32
N ILE A 166 19.81 -13.53 14.23
CA ILE A 166 18.84 -12.99 13.27
C ILE A 166 19.54 -11.92 12.44
N CYS A 167 19.56 -12.11 11.12
CA CYS A 167 20.04 -11.09 10.19
C CYS A 167 18.86 -10.22 9.73
N LYS A 168 19.07 -8.92 9.61
CA LYS A 168 18.07 -7.92 9.20
C LYS A 168 18.52 -7.19 7.95
N THR A 169 17.59 -6.86 7.06
CA THR A 169 17.84 -5.99 5.90
C THR A 169 16.57 -5.28 5.47
N ASP A 170 16.70 -4.20 4.71
CA ASP A 170 15.57 -3.52 4.09
C ASP A 170 14.93 -4.40 3.01
N GLN A 171 13.61 -4.30 2.86
CA GLN A 171 12.95 -4.82 1.67
C GLN A 171 13.45 -4.06 0.45
N LYS A 172 13.76 -4.78 -0.63
CA LYS A 172 14.10 -4.12 -1.89
C LYS A 172 12.82 -3.54 -2.46
N THR A 173 12.78 -2.21 -2.56
CA THR A 173 11.77 -1.54 -3.39
C THR A 173 12.07 -1.86 -4.84
N GLU A 174 11.54 -3.00 -5.29
CA GLU A 174 11.43 -3.33 -6.70
C GLU A 174 10.67 -2.20 -7.39
N THR A 175 11.40 -1.27 -8.02
CA THR A 175 10.89 -0.41 -9.08
C THR A 175 10.66 -1.24 -10.35
N LYS A 176 9.95 -2.37 -10.20
CA LYS A 176 9.09 -2.89 -11.25
C LYS A 176 8.22 -1.70 -11.68
N PRO A 177 8.30 -1.24 -12.93
CA PRO A 177 7.45 -0.14 -13.39
C PRO A 177 6.01 -0.55 -13.12
N LYS A 178 5.30 0.19 -12.25
CA LYS A 178 3.91 -0.09 -11.85
C LYS A 178 3.13 -0.41 -13.12
N SER A 179 2.67 -1.65 -13.22
CA SER A 179 2.35 -2.22 -14.53
C SER A 179 1.37 -1.33 -15.27
N ASN A 180 1.63 -1.09 -16.57
CA ASN A 180 0.76 -0.29 -17.41
C ASN A 180 -0.69 -0.80 -17.40
N ALA A 181 -0.91 -2.07 -17.01
CA ALA A 181 -2.21 -2.67 -16.76
C ALA A 181 -2.99 -2.03 -15.59
N LEU A 182 -2.36 -1.71 -14.44
CA LEU A 182 -3.05 -1.05 -13.32
C LEU A 182 -3.38 0.41 -13.65
N LEU A 183 -2.44 1.14 -14.25
CA LEU A 183 -2.70 2.50 -14.75
C LEU A 183 -3.79 2.50 -15.83
N SER A 184 -3.74 1.56 -16.78
CA SER A 184 -4.78 1.38 -17.79
C SER A 184 -6.14 1.04 -17.18
N ALA A 185 -6.22 0.11 -16.23
CA ALA A 185 -7.47 -0.25 -15.56
C ALA A 185 -8.09 0.94 -14.81
N LEU A 186 -7.28 1.74 -14.09
CA LEU A 186 -7.75 2.95 -13.41
C LEU A 186 -8.22 4.02 -14.40
N VAL A 187 -7.50 4.22 -15.51
CA VAL A 187 -7.92 5.12 -16.59
C VAL A 187 -9.25 4.64 -17.19
N ILE A 188 -9.38 3.35 -17.55
CA ILE A 188 -10.61 2.78 -18.12
C ILE A 188 -11.80 2.95 -17.17
N LEU A 189 -11.64 2.63 -15.88
CA LEU A 189 -12.68 2.82 -14.87
C LEU A 189 -13.10 4.29 -14.74
N SER A 190 -12.14 5.23 -14.76
CA SER A 190 -12.45 6.67 -14.72
C SER A 190 -13.22 7.13 -15.96
N VAL A 191 -12.85 6.65 -17.15
CA VAL A 191 -13.53 6.97 -18.42
C VAL A 191 -14.96 6.42 -18.42
N VAL A 192 -15.17 5.17 -18.00
CA VAL A 192 -16.50 4.57 -17.89
C VAL A 192 -17.39 5.34 -16.90
N ALA A 193 -16.85 5.75 -15.75
CA ALA A 193 -17.59 6.57 -14.79
C ALA A 193 -17.99 7.94 -15.37
N ILE A 194 -17.07 8.63 -16.05
CA ILE A 194 -17.34 9.92 -16.70
C ILE A 194 -18.41 9.78 -17.80
N VAL A 195 -18.31 8.76 -18.64
CA VAL A 195 -19.31 8.48 -19.70
C VAL A 195 -20.68 8.19 -19.08
N GLY A 196 -20.76 7.32 -18.07
CA GLY A 196 -22.01 7.01 -17.37
C GLY A 196 -22.67 8.25 -16.74
N ILE A 197 -21.89 9.07 -16.03
CA ILE A 197 -22.37 10.34 -15.45
C ILE A 197 -22.85 11.29 -16.56
N SER A 198 -22.14 11.40 -17.67
CA SER A 198 -22.54 12.28 -18.80
C SER A 198 -23.86 11.85 -19.43
N ALA A 199 -24.09 10.55 -19.61
CA ALA A 199 -25.32 9.99 -20.15
C ALA A 199 -26.52 10.22 -19.20
N VAL A 200 -26.33 10.05 -17.89
CA VAL A 200 -27.36 10.34 -16.88
C VAL A 200 -27.71 11.83 -16.86
N ILE A 201 -26.71 12.72 -16.89
CA ILE A 201 -26.94 14.18 -16.94
C ILE A 201 -27.73 14.55 -18.21
N TRP A 202 -27.34 14.00 -19.37
CA TRP A 202 -28.03 14.25 -20.64
C TRP A 202 -29.50 13.77 -20.61
N PHE A 203 -29.74 12.56 -20.10
CA PHE A 203 -31.10 12.01 -19.94
C PHE A 203 -31.98 12.87 -19.01
N LEU A 204 -31.43 13.32 -17.87
CA LEU A 204 -32.13 14.23 -16.96
C LEU A 204 -32.42 15.60 -17.60
N HIS A 205 -31.49 16.12 -18.42
CA HIS A 205 -31.68 17.37 -19.14
C HIS A 205 -32.75 17.26 -20.24
N GLN A 206 -32.78 16.13 -20.96
CA GLN A 206 -33.81 15.84 -21.96
C GLN A 206 -35.21 15.73 -21.31
N ARG A 207 -35.30 15.07 -20.15
CA ARG A 207 -36.54 15.01 -19.36
C ARG A 207 -37.01 16.38 -18.87
N HIS A 208 -36.10 17.31 -18.59
CA HIS A 208 -36.43 18.69 -18.22
C HIS A 208 -36.93 19.51 -19.42
N ASN A 209 -36.31 19.38 -20.59
CA ASN A 209 -36.74 20.10 -21.82
C ASN A 209 -38.11 19.64 -22.35
N ILE A 210 -38.51 18.39 -22.10
CA ILE A 210 -39.86 17.89 -22.47
C ILE A 210 -40.97 18.60 -21.66
N GLY A 211 -40.64 19.17 -20.49
CA GLY A 211 -41.60 19.87 -19.63
C GLY A 211 -41.90 21.32 -19.98
N SER A 212 -41.21 21.94 -20.95
CA SER A 212 -41.36 23.39 -21.24
C SER A 212 -42.10 23.72 -22.54
N THR A 213 -42.64 22.72 -23.25
CA THR A 213 -43.28 22.93 -24.56
C THR A 213 -44.60 22.18 -24.65
N ILE A 214 -45.71 22.88 -24.38
CA ILE A 214 -47.09 22.73 -24.91
C ILE A 214 -48.03 23.51 -23.97
N MET A 215 -48.39 24.73 -24.38
CA MET A 215 -49.67 25.39 -24.07
C MET A 215 -49.75 26.70 -24.88
N THR A 216 -49.97 26.56 -26.19
CA THR A 216 -50.53 27.64 -27.01
C THR A 216 -52.02 27.32 -27.18
N ALA A 217 -52.86 28.06 -26.47
CA ALA A 217 -54.31 27.94 -26.65
C ALA A 217 -54.68 28.44 -28.04
N PHE A 218 -55.32 27.60 -28.85
CA PHE A 218 -55.93 28.00 -30.10
C PHE A 218 -57.44 28.17 -29.90
N GLU A 219 -57.88 29.42 -30.04
CA GLU A 219 -59.29 29.85 -29.99
C GLU A 219 -60.11 29.08 -31.06
N TYR A 220 -61.29 28.59 -30.69
CA TYR A 220 -62.12 27.76 -31.58
C TYR A 220 -63.34 28.53 -32.10
N HIS A 221 -63.45 28.71 -33.41
CA HIS A 221 -64.64 29.26 -34.07
C HIS A 221 -65.12 28.36 -35.24
N PRO A 222 -66.31 27.73 -35.14
CA PRO A 222 -67.06 27.14 -36.27
C PRO A 222 -67.98 28.22 -36.91
N PRO A 223 -68.81 27.94 -37.95
CA PRO A 223 -69.16 26.66 -38.61
C PRO A 223 -68.63 26.58 -40.07
N PHE A 224 -69.01 25.70 -41.02
CA PHE A 224 -70.32 25.09 -41.37
C PHE A 224 -70.22 23.67 -42.01
N ARG A 225 -71.30 23.25 -42.68
CA ARG A 225 -71.55 21.97 -43.39
C ARG A 225 -71.04 22.03 -44.85
N VAL A 226 -70.98 20.99 -45.69
CA VAL A 226 -71.94 19.88 -45.96
C VAL A 226 -71.23 18.63 -46.55
N LEU A 227 -71.77 17.44 -46.23
CA LEU A 227 -71.88 16.18 -47.04
C LEU A 227 -71.41 16.28 -48.51
N ASN A 228 -70.75 15.30 -49.17
CA ASN A 228 -71.12 13.87 -49.25
C ASN A 228 -70.15 13.10 -50.20
N SER A 229 -70.34 11.77 -50.26
CA SER A 229 -70.06 10.87 -51.41
C SER A 229 -68.63 10.38 -51.70
N ASP A 230 -68.59 9.07 -51.90
CA ASP A 230 -67.57 8.25 -52.57
C ASP A 230 -67.10 8.82 -53.92
N GLN A 231 -65.85 8.54 -54.34
CA GLN A 231 -65.57 7.36 -55.19
C GLN A 231 -64.07 7.21 -55.52
N SER A 232 -63.65 5.96 -55.72
CA SER A 232 -62.34 5.54 -56.21
C SER A 232 -62.10 5.85 -57.69
N TYR A 233 -60.82 6.03 -58.05
CA TYR A 233 -60.26 5.84 -59.40
C TYR A 233 -60.75 6.78 -60.51
N LEU A 234 -59.80 7.53 -61.12
CA LEU A 234 -59.25 7.16 -62.42
C LEU A 234 -57.96 7.95 -62.72
N VAL A 235 -57.13 7.37 -63.57
CA VAL A 235 -55.97 8.03 -64.21
C VAL A 235 -56.44 8.56 -65.55
N GLU A 236 -56.04 9.77 -65.92
CA GLU A 236 -56.17 10.27 -67.28
C GLU A 236 -54.89 11.01 -67.68
N ALA A 237 -54.42 10.75 -68.90
CA ALA A 237 -53.18 11.26 -69.44
C ALA A 237 -53.35 11.51 -70.94
N GLU A 238 -53.28 12.79 -71.34
CA GLU A 238 -53.13 13.27 -72.72
C GLU A 238 -52.54 14.69 -72.59
N GLU A 239 -51.25 14.89 -72.79
CA GLU A 239 -50.55 15.13 -74.07
C GLU A 239 -50.66 16.60 -74.55
N THR A 240 -49.53 17.19 -74.93
CA THR A 240 -49.51 18.37 -75.80
C THR A 240 -48.17 18.48 -76.51
N ASP A 241 -48.19 18.28 -77.83
CA ASP A 241 -47.10 18.51 -78.76
C ASP A 241 -46.58 19.95 -78.75
N THR A 242 -45.29 20.14 -79.04
CA THR A 242 -44.88 20.94 -80.23
C THR A 242 -43.40 20.80 -80.58
N VAL A 243 -43.17 20.54 -81.88
CA VAL A 243 -41.90 20.46 -82.62
C VAL A 243 -41.68 21.85 -83.29
N PRO A 244 -40.44 22.36 -83.50
CA PRO A 244 -39.57 21.99 -84.63
C PRO A 244 -38.20 21.40 -84.25
#